data_AF-A0ABD5N0K4-F1
#
_entry.id   AF-A0ABD5N0K4-F1
#
_cell.length_a   1.000
_cell.length_b   1.000
_cell.length_c   1.000
_cell.angle_alpha   90.00
_cell.angle_beta   90.00
_cell.angle_gamma   90.00
#
_symmetry.space_group_name_H-M   'P 1'
#
loop_
_entity.id
_entity.type
_entity.pdbx_description
1 polymer ?
#
loop_
_entity_poly.entity_id
_entity_poly.type
_entity_poly.pdbx_seq_one_letter_code
_entity_poly.pdbx_strand_id
1 'polypeptide(L)'
;MVSLSDRDEFYSDIKKEFKKQGKISKQVKGIRLLLMNSKGRIYLQKRSKFKKENAGLYDKTIGGHVAKDHTWDMTIIKECAEELGFPASILSDKEFNKAITITDLSIIGILKSIDRINNFQSIRITQKGEKFIQPWITNIYVGYYDGAI
;
A
#
# COMPACT_ATOMS: atom_id res chain seq x y z
N MET A 1 -16.97 6.41 9.80
CA MET A 1 -17.89 5.28 9.57
C MET A 1 -17.38 4.49 8.37
N VAL A 2 -16.99 3.23 8.53
CA VAL A 2 -16.50 2.36 7.43
C VAL A 2 -17.75 1.77 6.75
N SER A 3 -18.11 2.21 5.53
CA SER A 3 -19.36 1.78 4.89
C SER A 3 -19.20 0.47 4.11
N LEU A 4 -20.23 -0.39 4.19
CA LEU A 4 -20.35 -1.74 3.64
C LEU A 4 -20.80 -1.78 2.16
N SER A 5 -20.72 -0.66 1.44
CA SER A 5 -21.13 -0.55 0.04
C SER A 5 -20.16 -1.31 -0.88
N ASP A 6 -20.65 -1.79 -2.03
CA ASP A 6 -19.81 -2.33 -3.10
C ASP A 6 -18.66 -1.34 -3.36
N ARG A 7 -17.45 -1.85 -3.61
CA ARG A 7 -16.24 -1.02 -3.71
C ARG A 7 -16.45 0.10 -4.71
N ASP A 8 -17.05 -0.19 -5.87
CA ASP A 8 -17.31 0.84 -6.88
C ASP A 8 -18.35 1.88 -6.44
N GLU A 9 -19.36 1.49 -5.66
CA GLU A 9 -20.35 2.40 -5.08
C GLU A 9 -19.70 3.31 -4.02
N PHE A 10 -18.88 2.74 -3.12
CA PHE A 10 -18.08 3.50 -2.16
C PHE A 10 -17.23 4.57 -2.86
N TYR A 11 -16.52 4.15 -3.92
CA TYR A 11 -15.66 5.05 -4.70
C TYR A 11 -16.43 6.12 -5.46
N SER A 12 -17.66 5.82 -5.89
CA SER A 12 -18.56 6.79 -6.51
C SER A 12 -19.01 7.85 -5.50
N ASP A 13 -19.41 7.42 -4.30
CA ASP A 13 -19.89 8.29 -3.24
C ASP A 13 -18.82 9.27 -2.75
N ILE A 14 -17.61 8.79 -2.47
CA ILE A 14 -16.52 9.67 -2.01
C ILE A 14 -16.15 10.73 -3.06
N LYS A 15 -16.28 10.41 -4.35
CA LYS A 15 -16.02 11.36 -5.44
C LYS A 15 -17.11 12.42 -5.51
N LYS A 16 -18.38 12.03 -5.37
CA LYS A 16 -19.51 12.96 -5.30
C LYS A 16 -19.38 13.88 -4.08
N GLU A 17 -19.03 13.33 -2.93
CA GLU A 17 -18.80 14.08 -1.69
C GLU A 17 -17.69 15.12 -1.86
N PHE A 18 -16.52 14.70 -2.39
CA PHE A 18 -15.40 15.62 -2.64
C PHE A 18 -15.79 16.73 -3.63
N LYS A 19 -16.51 16.41 -4.72
CA LYS A 19 -16.98 17.43 -5.68
C LYS A 19 -17.93 18.44 -5.03
N LYS A 20 -18.76 18.01 -4.08
CA LYS A 20 -19.74 18.89 -3.39
C LYS A 20 -19.11 19.74 -2.29
N GLN A 21 -18.15 19.19 -1.53
CA GLN A 21 -17.69 19.78 -0.27
C GLN A 21 -16.19 20.07 -0.22
N GLY A 22 -15.41 19.60 -1.19
CA GLY A 22 -13.94 19.66 -1.19
C GLY A 22 -13.26 18.76 -0.15
N LYS A 23 -14.04 17.94 0.58
CA LYS A 23 -13.57 17.03 1.64
C LYS A 23 -14.29 15.68 1.52
N ILE A 24 -13.68 14.64 2.08
CA ILE A 24 -14.24 13.29 2.16
C ILE A 24 -14.31 12.91 3.64
N SER A 25 -15.49 12.52 4.13
CA SER A 25 -15.72 12.14 5.53
C SER A 25 -15.42 10.66 5.81
N LYS A 26 -15.41 9.83 4.76
CA LYS A 26 -15.12 8.40 4.86
C LYS A 26 -13.64 8.11 4.57
N GLN A 27 -12.96 7.45 5.50
CA GLN A 27 -11.58 7.02 5.34
C GLN A 27 -11.51 5.53 4.99
N VAL A 28 -10.52 5.17 4.19
CA VAL A 28 -10.20 3.78 3.85
C VAL A 28 -8.91 3.37 4.54
N LYS A 29 -8.87 2.10 4.96
CA LYS A 29 -7.67 1.47 5.50
C LYS A 29 -6.81 0.95 4.34
N GLY A 30 -5.54 1.35 4.25
CA GLY A 30 -4.59 0.75 3.28
C GLY A 30 -3.16 0.57 3.76
N ILE A 31 -2.50 -0.45 3.24
CA ILE A 31 -1.07 -0.69 3.47
C ILE A 31 -0.22 0.01 2.42
N ARG A 32 1.03 0.31 2.78
CA ARG A 32 2.05 0.87 1.89
C ARG A 32 3.37 0.18 2.19
N LEU A 33 3.99 -0.41 1.18
CA LEU A 33 5.34 -0.98 1.31
C LEU A 33 6.32 -0.26 0.39
N LEU A 34 7.48 0.09 0.94
CA LEU A 34 8.69 0.36 0.19
C LEU A 34 9.69 -0.78 0.43
N LEU A 35 9.99 -1.53 -0.62
CA LEU A 35 10.91 -2.65 -0.60
C LEU A 35 12.26 -2.22 -1.18
N MET A 36 13.33 -2.68 -0.57
CA MET A 36 14.70 -2.46 -0.99
C MET A 36 15.40 -3.79 -1.22
N ASN A 37 16.48 -3.81 -1.99
CA ASN A 37 17.44 -4.91 -1.94
C ASN A 37 18.65 -4.54 -1.08
N SER A 38 19.49 -5.52 -0.79
CA SER A 38 20.74 -5.39 -0.04
C SER A 38 21.75 -4.44 -0.69
N LYS A 39 21.57 -4.11 -1.97
CA LYS A 39 22.37 -3.11 -2.70
C LYS A 39 21.83 -1.68 -2.55
N GLY A 40 20.80 -1.47 -1.73
CA GLY A 40 20.19 -0.16 -1.50
C GLY A 40 19.30 0.35 -2.63
N ARG A 41 18.92 -0.50 -3.59
CA ARG A 41 17.98 -0.11 -4.66
C ARG A 41 16.55 -0.29 -4.17
N ILE A 42 15.69 0.68 -4.49
CA ILE A 42 14.26 0.65 -4.15
C ILE A 42 13.46 0.08 -5.32
N TYR A 43 12.56 -0.84 -5.04
CA TYR A 43 11.60 -1.35 -6.02
C TYR A 43 10.39 -0.41 -6.11
N LEU A 44 10.10 0.10 -7.30
CA LEU A 44 8.92 0.93 -7.58
C LEU A 44 7.99 0.24 -8.57
N GLN A 45 6.69 0.33 -8.33
CA GLN A 45 5.70 -0.21 -9.25
C GLN A 45 5.35 0.83 -10.31
N LYS A 46 5.43 0.46 -11.60
CA LYS A 46 4.82 1.25 -12.66
C LYS A 46 3.36 0.82 -12.82
N ARG A 47 2.42 1.72 -12.50
CA ARG A 47 0.99 1.39 -12.53
C ARG A 47 0.52 1.16 -13.96
N SER A 48 -0.34 0.15 -14.14
CA SER A 48 -0.98 -0.11 -15.44
C SER A 48 -1.72 1.11 -15.97
N LYS A 49 -1.68 1.32 -17.30
CA LYS A 49 -2.40 2.39 -18.00
C LYS A 49 -3.92 2.24 -17.90
N PHE A 50 -4.42 1.04 -17.55
CA PHE A 50 -5.85 0.75 -17.44
C PHE A 50 -6.44 1.05 -16.05
N LYS A 51 -5.62 1.48 -15.07
CA LYS A 51 -6.16 1.87 -13.76
C LYS A 51 -7.02 3.13 -13.90
N LYS A 52 -8.12 3.19 -13.15
CA LYS A 52 -9.04 4.36 -13.12
C LYS A 52 -8.34 5.63 -12.59
N GLU A 53 -7.34 5.44 -11.73
CA GLU A 53 -6.62 6.50 -11.01
C GLU A 53 -5.10 6.25 -11.00
N ASN A 54 -4.33 7.33 -11.09
CA ASN A 54 -2.87 7.34 -11.14
C ASN A 54 -2.32 6.37 -12.20
N ALA A 55 -2.96 6.30 -13.37
CA ALA A 55 -2.60 5.37 -14.43
C ALA A 55 -1.23 5.72 -15.02
N GLY A 56 -0.37 4.73 -15.26
CA GLY A 56 0.95 4.94 -15.88
C GLY A 56 2.01 5.61 -15.00
N LEU A 57 1.65 6.06 -13.79
CA LEU A 57 2.59 6.69 -12.85
C LEU A 57 3.39 5.63 -12.08
N TYR A 58 4.56 6.03 -11.58
CA TYR A 58 5.27 5.26 -10.56
C TYR A 58 4.55 5.38 -9.21
N ASP A 59 4.55 4.29 -8.46
CA ASP A 59 3.99 4.17 -7.13
C ASP A 59 4.99 3.43 -6.23
N LYS A 60 4.69 3.40 -4.94
CA LYS A 60 5.34 2.52 -3.95
C LYS A 60 5.32 1.05 -4.42
N THR A 61 6.15 0.21 -3.82
CA THR A 61 6.30 -1.21 -4.21
C THR A 61 4.97 -1.96 -4.17
N ILE A 62 4.25 -1.89 -3.04
CA ILE A 62 2.92 -2.48 -2.87
C ILE A 62 1.96 -1.47 -2.23
N GLY A 63 0.72 -1.44 -2.73
CA GLY A 63 -0.38 -0.68 -2.16
C GLY A 63 -1.70 -1.43 -2.21
N GLY A 64 -2.22 -1.79 -1.05
CA GLY A 64 -3.42 -2.60 -0.90
C GLY A 64 -4.45 -1.97 0.03
N HIS A 65 -5.69 -2.44 -0.07
CA HIS A 65 -6.76 -2.09 0.85
C HIS A 65 -6.83 -3.14 1.95
N VAL A 66 -7.00 -2.72 3.19
CA VAL A 66 -7.30 -3.67 4.27
C VAL A 66 -8.79 -3.93 4.29
N ALA A 67 -9.15 -5.17 3.98
CA ALA A 67 -10.53 -5.65 4.06
C ALA A 67 -11.05 -5.61 5.50
N LYS A 68 -12.37 -5.67 5.67
CA LYS A 68 -13.05 -5.53 6.97
C LYS A 68 -12.48 -6.47 8.03
N ASP A 69 -12.18 -7.71 7.65
CA ASP A 69 -11.78 -8.78 8.56
C ASP A 69 -10.28 -9.13 8.45
N HIS A 70 -9.50 -8.29 7.77
CA HIS A 70 -8.05 -8.46 7.67
C HIS A 70 -7.32 -7.52 8.63
N THR A 71 -6.19 -7.98 9.16
CA THR A 71 -5.21 -7.07 9.77
C THR A 71 -4.35 -6.42 8.69
N TRP A 72 -3.62 -5.36 9.07
CA TRP A 72 -2.62 -4.74 8.21
C TRP A 72 -1.56 -5.75 7.77
N ASP A 73 -1.07 -6.54 8.73
CA ASP A 73 -0.03 -7.54 8.54
C ASP A 73 -0.49 -8.68 7.63
N MET A 74 -1.70 -9.20 7.83
CA MET A 74 -2.30 -10.19 6.93
C MET A 74 -2.41 -9.64 5.51
N THR A 75 -2.81 -8.38 5.37
CA THR A 75 -2.96 -7.74 4.05
C THR A 75 -1.61 -7.62 3.36
N ILE A 76 -0.57 -7.08 4.01
CA ILE A 76 0.73 -6.91 3.34
C ILE A 76 1.39 -8.25 2.98
N ILE A 77 1.26 -9.29 3.84
CA ILE A 77 1.79 -10.64 3.55
C ILE A 77 1.09 -11.21 2.31
N LYS A 78 -0.25 -11.12 2.25
CA LYS A 78 -1.04 -11.56 1.09
C LYS A 78 -0.61 -10.83 -0.19
N GLU A 79 -0.49 -9.50 -0.14
CA GLU A 79 -0.13 -8.71 -1.33
C GLU A 79 1.31 -9.00 -1.80
N CYS A 80 2.27 -9.28 -0.90
CA CYS A 80 3.61 -9.73 -1.29
C CYS A 80 3.56 -11.06 -2.07
N ALA A 81 2.74 -12.00 -1.59
CA ALA A 81 2.59 -13.30 -2.24
C ALA A 81 1.85 -13.20 -3.59
N GLU A 82 0.75 -12.45 -3.66
CA GLU A 82 -0.09 -12.39 -4.86
C GLU A 82 0.40 -11.40 -5.92
N GLU A 83 0.92 -10.23 -5.54
CA GLU A 83 1.36 -9.22 -6.52
C GLU A 83 2.81 -9.42 -6.95
N LEU A 84 3.69 -9.86 -6.05
CA LEU A 84 5.14 -9.96 -6.29
C LEU A 84 5.68 -11.40 -6.26
N GLY A 85 4.88 -12.38 -5.86
CA GLY A 85 5.25 -13.78 -5.95
C GLY A 85 6.24 -14.28 -4.89
N PHE A 86 6.39 -13.58 -3.75
CA PHE A 86 7.30 -14.02 -2.69
C PHE A 86 6.65 -14.02 -1.29
N PRO A 87 7.07 -14.94 -0.40
CA PRO A 87 6.63 -14.94 0.99
C PRO A 87 7.29 -13.82 1.78
N ALA A 88 6.58 -13.24 2.75
CA ALA A 88 7.12 -12.19 3.60
C ALA A 88 6.87 -12.47 5.09
N SER A 89 7.80 -12.03 5.93
CA SER A 89 7.66 -12.01 7.40
C SER A 89 7.78 -10.58 7.91
N ILE A 90 7.01 -10.25 8.96
CA ILE A 90 6.99 -8.94 9.58
C ILE A 90 7.57 -9.07 10.98
N LEU A 91 8.59 -8.27 11.29
CA LEU A 91 9.34 -8.37 12.54
C LEU A 91 9.33 -7.06 13.31
N SER A 92 9.60 -7.15 14.62
CA SER A 92 9.87 -5.96 15.45
C SER A 92 11.15 -5.25 15.00
N ASP A 93 11.34 -3.99 15.37
CA ASP A 93 12.54 -3.23 15.01
C ASP A 93 13.86 -3.93 15.40
N LYS A 94 13.88 -4.55 16.58
CA LYS A 94 15.06 -5.26 17.10
C LYS A 94 15.36 -6.51 16.28
N GLU A 95 14.33 -7.29 15.96
CA GLU A 95 14.47 -8.54 15.20
C GLU A 95 14.72 -8.27 13.72
N PHE A 96 14.10 -7.24 13.15
CA PHE A 96 14.25 -6.83 11.76
C PHE A 96 15.71 -6.62 11.39
N ASN A 97 16.44 -5.80 12.16
CA ASN A 97 17.84 -5.51 11.89
C ASN A 97 18.73 -6.75 11.94
N LYS A 98 18.42 -7.72 12.81
CA LYS A 98 19.16 -8.98 12.87
C LYS A 98 18.78 -9.88 11.70
N ALA A 99 17.49 -10.05 11.43
CA ALA A 99 16.95 -10.93 10.41
C ALA A 99 17.47 -10.57 9.00
N ILE A 100 17.52 -9.29 8.64
CA ILE A 100 18.05 -8.89 7.32
C ILE A 100 19.53 -9.26 7.09
N THR A 101 20.27 -9.60 8.15
CA THR A 101 21.69 -10.00 8.06
C THR A 101 21.92 -11.52 8.09
N ILE A 102 20.94 -12.29 8.57
CA ILE A 102 21.08 -13.75 8.78
C ILE A 102 20.14 -14.58 7.91
N THR A 103 19.12 -13.96 7.32
CA THR A 103 18.14 -14.61 6.47
C THR A 103 18.55 -14.49 5.02
N ASP A 104 18.32 -15.54 4.23
CA ASP A 104 18.47 -15.48 2.78
C ASP A 104 17.34 -14.62 2.17
N LEU A 105 17.67 -13.38 1.86
CA LEU A 105 16.75 -12.39 1.30
C LEU A 105 16.36 -12.70 -0.15
N SER A 106 16.98 -13.66 -0.82
CA SER A 106 16.54 -14.10 -2.16
C SER A 106 15.26 -14.95 -2.10
N ILE A 107 14.96 -15.53 -0.92
CA ILE A 107 13.84 -16.45 -0.71
C ILE A 107 12.64 -15.75 -0.07
N ILE A 108 12.87 -14.93 0.95
CA ILE A 108 11.82 -14.32 1.77
C ILE A 108 12.03 -12.83 1.98
N GLY A 109 10.94 -12.06 1.88
CA GLY A 109 10.94 -10.65 2.24
C GLY A 109 10.91 -10.47 3.76
N ILE A 110 11.82 -9.67 4.31
CA ILE A 110 11.80 -9.29 5.72
C ILE A 110 11.32 -7.84 5.83
N LEU A 111 10.18 -7.66 6.50
CA LEU A 111 9.48 -6.39 6.61
C LEU A 111 9.41 -5.92 8.06
N LYS A 112 9.17 -4.62 8.24
CA LYS A 112 8.71 -4.06 9.51
C LYS A 112 7.72 -2.92 9.28
N SER A 113 6.79 -2.75 10.21
CA SER A 113 5.94 -1.57 10.28
C SER A 113 6.74 -0.40 10.86
N ILE A 114 6.69 0.77 10.23
CA ILE A 114 7.44 1.96 10.69
C ILE A 114 6.55 3.09 11.18
N ASP A 115 5.32 3.20 10.66
CA ASP A 115 4.40 4.25 11.08
C ASP A 115 2.95 3.94 10.70
N ARG A 116 2.01 4.50 11.46
CA ARG A 116 0.59 4.49 11.16
C ARG A 116 0.06 5.92 11.11
N ILE A 117 -0.27 6.37 9.90
CA ILE A 117 -0.78 7.71 9.67
C ILE A 117 -2.31 7.63 9.54
N ASN A 118 -3.02 8.19 10.52
CA ASN A 118 -4.49 8.14 10.58
C ASN A 118 -5.20 9.07 9.59
N ASN A 119 -4.49 10.00 8.94
CA ASN A 119 -5.09 10.93 7.98
C ASN A 119 -4.15 11.25 6.81
N PHE A 120 -3.60 10.20 6.20
CA PHE A 120 -2.73 10.33 5.04
C PHE A 120 -3.52 10.89 3.84
N GLN A 121 -3.12 12.07 3.37
CA GLN A 121 -3.75 12.75 2.24
C GLN A 121 -3.21 12.18 0.91
N SER A 122 -3.91 11.20 0.34
CA SER A 122 -3.51 10.59 -0.93
C SER A 122 -4.05 11.39 -2.10
N ILE A 123 -3.16 11.96 -2.90
CA ILE A 123 -3.54 12.61 -4.16
C ILE A 123 -3.90 11.54 -5.20
N ARG A 124 -5.05 11.72 -5.84
CA ARG A 124 -5.58 10.87 -6.89
C ARG A 124 -5.76 11.70 -8.16
N ILE A 125 -5.25 11.18 -9.27
CA ILE A 125 -5.37 11.78 -10.59
C ILE A 125 -6.18 10.82 -11.46
N THR A 126 -7.32 11.28 -11.96
CA THR A 126 -8.17 10.48 -12.86
C THR A 126 -7.53 10.40 -14.26
N GLN A 127 -8.04 9.51 -15.12
CA GLN A 127 -7.61 9.44 -16.53
C GLN A 127 -7.84 10.75 -17.30
N LYS A 128 -8.75 11.61 -16.85
CA LYS A 128 -9.02 12.94 -17.44
C LYS A 128 -8.12 14.05 -16.87
N GLY A 129 -7.21 13.72 -15.96
CA GLY A 129 -6.32 14.68 -15.30
C GLY A 129 -6.93 15.40 -14.08
N GLU A 130 -8.19 15.13 -13.73
CA GLU A 130 -8.83 15.71 -12.54
C GLU A 130 -8.12 15.21 -11.28
N LYS A 131 -7.76 16.14 -10.38
CA LYS A 131 -7.12 15.83 -9.10
C LYS A 131 -8.13 15.88 -7.96
N PHE A 132 -8.06 14.91 -7.05
CA PHE A 132 -8.77 14.97 -5.78
C PHE A 132 -7.91 14.38 -4.66
N ILE A 133 -8.24 14.75 -3.42
CA ILE A 133 -7.55 14.23 -2.24
C ILE A 133 -8.45 13.20 -1.57
N GLN A 134 -7.89 12.01 -1.37
CA GLN A 134 -8.53 10.94 -0.63
C GLN A 134 -7.82 10.74 0.70
N PRO A 135 -8.50 10.88 1.86
CA PRO A 135 -7.91 10.61 3.16
C PRO A 135 -7.88 9.10 3.45
N TRP A 136 -6.75 8.62 3.96
CA TRP A 136 -6.53 7.22 4.33
C TRP A 136 -6.08 7.11 5.78
N ILE A 137 -6.49 6.02 6.42
CA ILE A 137 -5.75 5.47 7.56
C ILE A 137 -4.77 4.49 6.93
N THR A 138 -3.46 4.70 7.12
CA THR A 138 -2.46 3.88 6.42
C THR A 138 -1.38 3.39 7.37
N ASN A 139 -1.02 2.11 7.24
CA ASN A 139 0.16 1.55 7.87
C ASN A 139 1.29 1.47 6.84
N ILE A 140 2.47 1.96 7.20
CA ILE A 140 3.64 2.04 6.35
C ILE A 140 4.63 0.97 6.77
N TYR A 141 5.07 0.19 5.79
CA TYR A 141 6.08 -0.83 5.93
C TYR A 141 7.31 -0.48 5.10
N VAL A 142 8.46 -0.92 5.59
CA VAL A 142 9.69 -1.03 4.83
C VAL A 142 10.19 -2.45 4.92
N GLY A 143 10.97 -2.90 3.94
CA GLY A 143 11.58 -4.21 4.02
C GLY A 143 12.65 -4.46 2.98
N TYR A 144 13.26 -5.63 3.09
CA TYR A 144 14.31 -6.10 2.20
C TYR A 144 13.91 -7.40 1.50
N TYR A 145 14.22 -7.49 0.22
CA TYR A 145 14.12 -8.68 -0.60
C TYR A 145 15.11 -8.58 -1.77
N ASP A 146 15.88 -9.63 -2.00
CA ASP A 146 16.93 -9.71 -3.02
C ASP A 146 16.54 -10.61 -4.20
N GLY A 147 15.39 -11.28 -4.12
CA GLY A 147 14.91 -12.15 -5.19
C GLY A 147 14.46 -11.36 -6.42
N ALA A 148 14.17 -12.10 -7.49
CA ALA A 148 13.68 -11.54 -8.74
C ALA A 148 12.23 -11.09 -8.60
N ILE A 149 11.91 -9.91 -9.15
CA ILE A 149 10.57 -9.31 -9.21
C ILE A 149 10.37 -8.63 -10.56
#